data_AF-A0AAV7JRI5-F1
#
_entry.id   AF-A0AAV7JRI5-F1
#
_cell.length_a   1.000
_cell.length_b   1.000
_cell.length_c   1.000
_cell.angle_alpha   90.00
_cell.angle_beta   90.00
_cell.angle_gamma   90.00
#
_symmetry.space_group_name_H-M   'P 1'
#
loop_
_entity.id
_entity.type
_entity.pdbx_description
1 polymer ?
#
loop_
_entity_poly.entity_id
_entity_poly.type
_entity_poly.pdbx_seq_one_letter_code
_entity_poly.pdbx_strand_id
1 'polypeptide(L)'
;MWTKSGKNGSKKQRSIRQNYTFRRHYSSFETFPICIFRQNLDAKLLVNILKWHLIDQAEIFHRNRWFLVQVNDPKHISKLVKGWMSENMPKIVLEWPSQSPDLNPIENVFAILKGHDSKHHPKNLAELETSILGVWDSLSPEFLRSYWKSMKRRCQMVIDNNGNKINY
;
A
#
# COMPACT_ATOMS: atom_id res chain seq x y z
N MET A 1 -3.98 3.93 -2.22
CA MET A 1 -3.11 3.62 -3.39
C MET A 1 -2.50 4.93 -3.87
N TRP A 2 -1.19 5.00 -3.98
CA TRP A 2 -0.53 6.21 -4.49
C TRP A 2 -0.18 6.04 -5.96
N THR A 3 -0.56 7.03 -6.77
CA THR A 3 -0.22 7.12 -8.18
C THR A 3 0.43 8.46 -8.48
N LYS A 4 1.49 8.45 -9.28
CA LYS A 4 2.16 9.64 -9.81
C LYS A 4 2.28 9.49 -11.32
N SER A 5 2.23 10.60 -12.05
CA SER A 5 2.55 10.63 -13.47
C SER A 5 3.92 11.24 -13.69
N GLY A 6 4.80 10.51 -14.38
CA GLY A 6 6.13 10.96 -14.78
C GLY A 6 6.16 11.33 -16.26
N LYS A 7 7.05 12.25 -16.65
CA LYS A 7 7.40 12.49 -18.07
C LYS A 7 8.75 11.85 -18.34
N ASN A 8 8.85 11.04 -19.39
CA ASN A 8 10.16 10.59 -19.88
C ASN A 8 10.83 11.73 -20.66
N GLY A 9 12.04 12.08 -20.26
CA GLY A 9 12.88 13.04 -20.96
C GLY A 9 13.59 12.41 -22.15
N SER A 10 13.05 12.62 -23.34
CA SER A 10 13.83 12.91 -24.55
C SER A 10 12.93 13.74 -25.49
N LYS A 11 13.50 14.83 -26.03
CA LYS A 11 12.75 15.83 -26.81
C LYS A 11 12.08 15.16 -28.03
N LYS A 12 10.81 15.50 -28.27
CA LYS A 12 9.91 15.03 -29.35
C LYS A 12 9.29 13.62 -29.20
N GLN A 13 8.61 13.36 -28.08
CA GLN A 13 7.48 12.42 -28.12
C GLN A 13 6.36 12.90 -27.19
N ARG A 14 5.11 12.78 -27.67
CA ARG A 14 3.88 13.12 -26.93
C ARG A 14 4.01 12.62 -25.49
N SER A 15 3.76 13.50 -24.53
CA SER A 15 3.72 13.20 -23.09
C SER A 15 2.80 12.01 -22.80
N ILE A 16 3.33 10.79 -22.74
CA ILE A 16 2.59 9.60 -22.29
C ILE A 16 2.47 9.72 -20.77
N ARG A 17 1.24 9.95 -20.28
CA ARG A 17 0.93 9.86 -18.85
C ARG A 17 1.05 8.38 -18.44
N GLN A 18 2.13 8.01 -17.77
CA GLN A 18 2.22 6.71 -17.11
C GLN A 18 1.69 6.84 -15.68
N ASN A 19 0.74 5.99 -15.29
CA ASN A 19 0.24 5.91 -13.93
C ASN A 19 1.04 4.84 -13.19
N TYR A 20 1.87 5.25 -12.24
CA TYR A 20 2.60 4.30 -11.39
C TYR A 20 1.71 3.84 -10.25
N THR A 21 1.73 2.55 -9.91
CA THR A 21 1.00 2.05 -8.74
C THR A 21 1.96 1.39 -7.78
N PHE A 22 1.96 1.87 -6.54
CA PHE A 22 2.74 1.30 -5.45
C PHE A 22 1.83 0.49 -4.55
N ARG A 23 2.19 -0.77 -4.33
CA ARG A 23 1.50 -1.64 -3.36
C ARG A 23 2.50 -2.18 -2.36
N ARG A 24 2.10 -2.16 -1.09
CA ARG A 24 2.94 -2.62 0.02
C ARG A 24 2.15 -3.55 0.92
N HIS A 25 2.90 -4.42 1.57
CA HIS A 25 2.47 -5.20 2.72
C HIS A 25 3.45 -4.86 3.85
N TYR A 26 2.99 -4.84 5.09
CA TYR A 26 3.84 -4.71 6.27
C TYR A 26 3.18 -5.48 7.40
N SER A 27 3.99 -5.97 8.33
CA SER A 27 3.49 -6.53 9.58
C SER A 27 3.79 -5.57 10.72
N SER A 28 3.31 -5.89 11.92
CA SER A 28 3.70 -5.16 13.13
C SER A 28 5.17 -5.34 13.50
N PHE A 29 5.93 -6.16 12.77
CA PHE A 29 7.31 -6.49 13.10
C PHE A 29 8.28 -6.04 12.00
N GLU A 30 7.89 -6.15 10.72
CA GLU A 30 8.78 -5.99 9.58
C GLU A 30 8.14 -5.24 8.40
N THR A 31 8.98 -4.58 7.61
CA THR A 31 8.63 -4.08 6.27
C THR A 31 8.85 -5.16 5.22
N PHE A 32 7.83 -5.45 4.40
CA PHE A 32 8.06 -6.25 3.19
C PHE A 32 8.59 -5.37 2.05
N PRO A 33 9.31 -5.95 1.07
CA PRO A 33 9.79 -5.22 -0.10
C PRO A 33 8.67 -4.46 -0.82
N ILE A 34 9.00 -3.26 -1.31
CA ILE A 34 8.09 -2.49 -2.16
C ILE A 34 8.08 -3.11 -3.55
N CYS A 35 6.88 -3.40 -4.07
CA CYS A 35 6.73 -3.74 -5.47
C CYS A 35 6.33 -2.49 -6.27
N ILE A 36 7.15 -2.14 -7.25
CA ILE A 36 6.94 -1.01 -8.16
C ILE A 36 6.46 -1.53 -9.51
N PHE A 37 5.33 -1.00 -9.99
CA PHE A 37 4.77 -1.37 -11.29
C PHE A 37 4.63 -0.15 -12.20
N ARG A 38 5.02 -0.33 -13.47
CA ARG A 38 4.95 0.69 -14.51
C ARG A 38 3.62 0.73 -15.27
N GLN A 39 2.68 -0.13 -14.87
CA GLN A 39 1.34 -0.22 -15.43
C GLN A 39 0.29 0.09 -14.36
N ASN A 40 -0.91 0.47 -14.80
CA ASN A 40 -2.06 0.61 -13.92
C ASN A 40 -2.31 -0.70 -13.19
N LEU A 41 -2.58 -0.64 -11.88
CA LEU A 41 -3.00 -1.83 -11.15
C LEU A 41 -4.42 -2.21 -11.51
N ASP A 42 -4.57 -3.36 -12.15
CA ASP A 42 -5.84 -4.03 -12.38
C ASP A 42 -5.98 -5.27 -11.48
N ALA A 43 -7.11 -5.97 -11.57
CA ALA A 43 -7.38 -7.16 -10.76
C ALA A 43 -6.43 -8.33 -11.06
N LYS A 44 -6.00 -8.50 -12.32
CA LYS A 44 -5.11 -9.60 -12.73
C LYS A 44 -3.71 -9.39 -12.18
N LEU A 45 -3.18 -8.19 -12.35
CA LEU A 45 -1.90 -7.79 -11.77
C LEU A 45 -1.97 -7.87 -10.25
N LEU A 46 -3.09 -7.49 -9.62
CA LEU A 46 -3.26 -7.64 -8.18
C LEU A 46 -3.11 -9.09 -7.72
N VAL A 47 -3.75 -10.04 -8.39
CA VAL A 47 -3.61 -11.47 -8.11
C VAL A 47 -2.15 -11.92 -8.24
N ASN A 48 -1.47 -11.52 -9.32
CA ASN A 48 -0.06 -11.85 -9.52
C ASN A 48 0.80 -11.31 -8.36
N ILE A 49 0.54 -10.08 -7.90
CA ILE A 49 1.28 -9.50 -6.77
C ILE A 49 1.04 -10.29 -5.49
N LEU A 50 -0.20 -10.66 -5.21
CA LEU A 50 -0.52 -11.47 -4.03
C LEU A 50 0.19 -12.83 -4.09
N LYS A 51 0.13 -13.48 -5.25
CA LYS A 51 0.74 -14.78 -5.47
C LYS A 51 2.26 -14.75 -5.30
N TRP A 52 2.94 -13.85 -5.99
CA TRP A 52 4.40 -13.88 -6.12
C TRP A 52 5.15 -13.07 -5.06
N HIS A 53 4.48 -12.13 -4.38
CA HIS A 53 5.15 -11.24 -3.43
C HIS A 53 4.58 -11.29 -2.02
N LEU A 54 3.31 -11.67 -1.83
CA LEU A 54 2.71 -11.71 -0.51
C LEU A 54 2.80 -13.11 0.12
N ILE A 55 2.30 -14.15 -0.56
CA ILE A 55 2.12 -15.46 0.07
C ILE A 55 3.46 -16.03 0.55
N ASP A 56 4.47 -16.10 -0.33
CA ASP A 56 5.76 -16.67 0.02
C ASP A 56 6.40 -15.97 1.21
N GLN A 57 6.34 -14.63 1.22
CA GLN A 57 6.88 -13.82 2.32
C GLN A 57 6.07 -14.03 3.61
N ALA A 58 4.74 -14.00 3.53
CA ALA A 58 3.88 -14.18 4.68
C ALA A 58 4.08 -15.57 5.32
N GLU A 59 4.23 -16.63 4.52
CA GLU A 59 4.51 -17.97 5.02
C GLU A 59 5.92 -18.09 5.62
N ILE A 60 6.94 -17.48 4.99
CA ILE A 60 8.31 -17.46 5.54
C ILE A 60 8.35 -16.79 6.92
N PHE A 61 7.73 -15.61 7.05
CA PHE A 61 7.87 -14.78 8.25
C PHE A 61 6.81 -15.06 9.33
N HIS A 62 5.61 -15.47 8.93
CA HIS A 62 4.46 -15.61 9.82
C HIS A 62 3.83 -17.00 9.79
N ARG A 63 4.30 -17.91 8.91
CA ARG A 63 3.69 -19.23 8.68
C ARG A 63 2.19 -19.05 8.44
N ASN A 64 1.37 -19.96 8.94
CA ASN A 64 -0.09 -19.82 8.93
C ASN A 64 -0.65 -18.86 10.01
N ARG A 65 0.04 -17.80 10.45
CA ARG A 65 -0.44 -16.88 11.52
C ARG A 65 -0.45 -15.41 11.11
N TRP A 66 -1.13 -15.11 10.01
CA TRP A 66 -1.33 -13.76 9.51
C TRP A 66 -2.77 -13.55 9.02
N PHE A 67 -3.15 -12.29 8.89
CA PHE A 67 -4.42 -11.85 8.30
C PHE A 67 -4.13 -10.81 7.24
N LEU A 68 -4.87 -10.84 6.13
CA LEU A 68 -4.78 -9.78 5.13
C LEU A 68 -5.82 -8.70 5.41
N VAL A 69 -5.35 -7.47 5.50
CA VAL A 69 -6.19 -6.27 5.50
C VAL A 69 -5.98 -5.53 4.19
N GLN A 70 -7.07 -5.23 3.48
CA GLN A 70 -7.02 -4.42 2.25
C GLN A 70 -8.18 -3.44 2.17
N VAL A 71 -7.95 -2.31 1.50
CA VAL A 71 -9.00 -1.30 1.27
C VAL A 71 -10.03 -1.80 0.25
N ASN A 72 -11.28 -1.33 0.37
CA ASN A 72 -12.41 -1.68 -0.51
C ASN A 72 -12.38 -1.03 -1.90
N ASP A 73 -11.20 -0.89 -2.49
CA ASP A 73 -11.07 -0.37 -3.85
C ASP A 73 -11.63 -1.40 -4.86
N PRO A 74 -12.40 -1.01 -5.90
CA PRO A 74 -13.11 -1.93 -6.81
C PRO A 74 -12.29 -3.11 -7.33
N LYS A 75 -11.00 -2.92 -7.61
CA LYS A 75 -10.12 -4.01 -8.07
C LYS A 75 -9.82 -5.04 -6.98
N HIS A 76 -9.68 -4.60 -5.73
CA HIS A 76 -9.42 -5.45 -4.57
C HIS A 76 -10.63 -6.31 -4.18
N ILE A 77 -11.84 -5.81 -4.43
CA ILE A 77 -13.09 -6.52 -4.16
C ILE A 77 -13.69 -7.22 -5.40
N SER A 78 -12.95 -7.22 -6.52
CA SER A 78 -13.39 -7.86 -7.76
C SER A 78 -13.62 -9.36 -7.56
N LYS A 79 -14.54 -9.96 -8.33
CA LYS A 79 -14.83 -11.41 -8.27
C LYS A 79 -13.57 -12.25 -8.45
N LEU A 80 -12.69 -11.85 -9.37
CA LEU A 80 -11.42 -12.52 -9.65
C LEU A 80 -10.53 -12.57 -8.40
N VAL A 81 -10.34 -11.42 -7.74
CA VAL A 81 -9.45 -11.32 -6.57
C VAL A 81 -10.06 -12.04 -5.37
N LYS A 82 -11.37 -11.89 -5.15
CA LYS A 82 -12.08 -12.61 -4.08
C LYS A 82 -11.99 -14.13 -4.25
N GLY A 83 -12.28 -14.65 -5.45
CA GLY A 83 -12.20 -16.09 -5.74
C GLY A 83 -10.78 -16.64 -5.57
N TRP A 84 -9.79 -15.93 -6.11
CA TRP A 84 -8.40 -16.35 -5.93
C TRP A 84 -7.98 -16.36 -4.46
N MET A 85 -8.35 -15.33 -3.67
CA MET A 85 -8.02 -15.28 -2.24
C MET A 85 -8.69 -16.41 -1.46
N SER A 86 -9.95 -16.76 -1.75
CA SER A 86 -10.64 -17.85 -1.06
C SER A 86 -10.01 -19.22 -1.30
N GLU A 87 -9.37 -19.42 -2.45
CA GLU A 87 -8.72 -20.68 -2.81
C GLU A 87 -7.27 -20.76 -2.32
N ASN A 88 -6.57 -19.63 -2.19
CA ASN A 88 -5.11 -19.59 -2.02
C ASN A 88 -4.64 -18.98 -0.70
N MET A 89 -5.51 -18.35 0.10
CA MET A 89 -5.11 -17.74 1.37
C MET A 89 -5.62 -18.48 2.58
N PRO A 90 -4.75 -18.80 3.55
CA PRO A 90 -5.11 -19.70 4.65
C PRO A 90 -6.03 -19.07 5.71
N LYS A 91 -6.11 -17.72 5.84
CA LYS A 91 -6.81 -17.06 6.96
C LYS A 91 -7.36 -15.67 6.62
N ILE A 92 -8.66 -15.51 6.91
CA ILE A 92 -9.47 -14.29 7.06
C ILE A 92 -8.89 -13.02 6.42
N VAL A 93 -9.50 -12.61 5.30
CA VAL A 93 -9.43 -11.23 4.82
C VAL A 93 -10.36 -10.40 5.70
N LEU A 94 -9.82 -9.46 6.46
CA LEU A 94 -10.64 -8.57 7.28
C LEU A 94 -11.31 -7.54 6.37
N GLU A 95 -12.63 -7.42 6.48
CA GLU A 95 -13.37 -6.36 5.81
C GLU A 95 -12.96 -5.00 6.39
N TRP A 96 -12.57 -4.10 5.50
CA TRP A 96 -12.21 -2.75 5.86
C TRP A 96 -13.41 -1.83 5.66
N PRO A 97 -13.72 -0.91 6.59
CA PRO A 97 -14.78 0.06 6.35
C PRO A 97 -14.45 0.94 5.13
N SER A 98 -15.42 1.11 4.24
CA SER A 98 -15.29 1.99 3.09
C SER A 98 -14.97 3.42 3.53
N GLN A 99 -14.22 4.16 2.71
CA GLN A 99 -13.89 5.58 2.96
C GLN A 99 -13.23 5.87 4.32
N SER A 100 -12.52 4.90 4.90
CA SER A 100 -11.78 5.07 6.17
C SER A 100 -10.27 5.10 5.95
N PRO A 101 -9.71 6.14 5.29
CA PRO A 101 -8.27 6.31 5.18
C PRO A 101 -7.64 6.50 6.57
N ASP A 102 -8.41 7.05 7.52
CA ASP A 102 -7.90 7.36 8.86
C ASP A 102 -7.47 6.13 9.65
N LEU A 103 -8.08 5.00 9.33
CA LEU A 103 -7.73 3.72 9.94
C LEU A 103 -6.54 3.09 9.21
N ASN A 104 -6.20 3.49 7.99
CA ASN A 104 -5.27 2.75 7.13
C ASN A 104 -3.83 3.18 7.42
N PRO A 105 -3.01 2.37 8.10
CA PRO A 105 -1.72 2.83 8.59
C PRO A 105 -0.73 3.21 7.48
N ILE A 106 -0.95 2.73 6.25
CA ILE A 106 -0.09 3.07 5.11
C ILE A 106 -0.29 4.51 4.61
N GLU A 107 -1.41 5.16 4.91
CA GLU A 107 -1.69 6.53 4.44
C GLU A 107 -0.68 7.53 5.01
N ASN A 108 -0.21 7.32 6.23
CA ASN A 108 0.82 8.15 6.84
C ASN A 108 2.16 8.03 6.12
N VAL A 109 2.49 6.81 5.69
CA VAL A 109 3.69 6.58 4.88
C VAL A 109 3.53 7.25 3.51
N PHE A 110 2.35 7.20 2.89
CA PHE A 110 2.10 7.94 1.66
C PHE A 110 2.20 9.45 1.85
N ALA A 111 1.79 10.00 3.00
CA ALA A 111 1.97 11.41 3.31
C ALA A 111 3.46 11.80 3.37
N ILE A 112 4.29 10.98 4.02
CA ILE A 112 5.75 11.18 4.07
C ILE A 112 6.35 11.15 2.66
N LEU A 113 6.00 10.15 1.85
CA LEU A 113 6.49 10.02 0.48
C LEU A 113 6.10 11.23 -0.37
N LYS A 114 4.84 11.66 -0.30
CA LYS A 114 4.35 12.86 -1.01
C LYS A 114 5.10 14.11 -0.57
N GLY A 115 5.34 14.26 0.73
CA GLY A 115 6.09 15.39 1.28
C GLY A 115 7.56 15.40 0.82
N HIS A 116 8.23 14.25 0.85
CA HIS A 116 9.59 14.09 0.34
C HIS A 116 9.66 14.40 -1.16
N ASP A 117 8.80 13.78 -1.97
CA ASP A 117 8.72 14.03 -3.41
C ASP A 117 8.46 15.49 -3.76
N SER A 118 7.64 16.17 -2.95
CA SER A 118 7.33 17.60 -3.13
C SER A 118 8.51 18.50 -2.80
N LYS A 119 9.46 18.05 -1.97
CA LYS A 119 10.69 18.79 -1.66
C LYS A 119 11.81 18.51 -2.65
N HIS A 120 11.95 17.25 -3.07
CA HIS A 120 13.09 16.81 -3.88
C HIS A 120 12.85 16.84 -5.39
N HIS A 121 11.59 16.91 -5.83
CA HIS A 121 11.20 17.06 -7.24
C HIS A 121 11.92 16.10 -8.21
N PRO A 122 11.79 14.77 -8.03
CA PRO A 122 12.43 13.79 -8.91
C PRO A 122 12.01 14.02 -10.38
N LYS A 123 12.99 14.06 -11.28
CA LYS A 123 12.82 14.51 -12.68
C LYS A 123 12.50 13.38 -13.64
N ASN A 124 12.82 12.15 -13.26
CA ASN A 124 12.58 10.96 -14.07
C ASN A 124 12.19 9.78 -13.17
N LEU A 125 11.88 8.65 -13.80
CA LEU A 125 11.41 7.46 -13.10
C LEU A 125 12.49 6.85 -12.20
N ALA A 126 13.75 6.81 -12.63
CA ALA A 126 14.82 6.25 -11.82
C ALA A 126 15.03 7.07 -10.55
N GLU A 127 15.01 8.41 -10.65
CA GLU A 127 15.06 9.30 -9.48
C GLU A 127 13.86 9.11 -8.55
N LEU A 128 12.67 8.89 -9.12
CA LEU A 128 11.47 8.64 -8.34
C LEU A 128 11.53 7.30 -7.60
N GLU A 129 11.95 6.23 -8.28
CA GLU A 129 12.13 4.89 -7.70
C GLU A 129 13.16 4.94 -6.56
N THR A 130 14.33 5.55 -6.80
CA THR A 130 15.37 5.74 -5.78
C THR A 130 14.88 6.59 -4.60
N SER A 131 14.16 7.68 -4.85
CA SER A 131 13.56 8.53 -3.80
C SER A 131 12.63 7.71 -2.89
N ILE A 132 11.74 6.92 -3.48
CA ILE A 132 10.74 6.13 -2.75
C ILE A 132 11.39 5.01 -1.95
N LEU A 133 12.38 4.33 -2.52
CA LEU A 133 13.14 3.29 -1.83
C LEU A 133 13.94 3.88 -0.68
N GLY A 134 14.65 4.98 -0.89
CA GLY A 134 15.42 5.64 0.17
C GLY A 134 14.55 6.12 1.34
N VAL A 135 13.38 6.71 1.06
CA VAL A 135 12.44 7.09 2.12
C VAL A 135 11.94 5.86 2.86
N TRP A 136 11.65 4.76 2.15
CA TRP A 136 11.16 3.53 2.77
C TRP A 136 12.19 2.87 3.67
N ASP A 137 13.42 2.73 3.20
CA ASP A 137 14.51 2.11 3.96
C ASP A 137 14.88 2.94 5.19
N SER A 138 14.56 4.24 5.19
CA SER A 138 14.71 5.11 6.37
C SER A 138 13.58 5.03 7.40
N LEU A 139 12.46 4.34 7.09
CA LEU A 139 11.37 4.19 8.06
C LEU A 139 11.77 3.18 9.13
N SER A 140 11.80 3.62 10.39
CA SER A 140 12.12 2.71 11.49
C SER A 140 11.00 1.70 11.76
N PRO A 141 11.33 0.46 12.16
CA PRO A 141 10.33 -0.49 12.63
C PRO A 141 9.50 0.04 13.81
N GLU A 142 10.07 0.86 14.68
CA GLU A 142 9.37 1.55 15.78
C GLU A 142 8.26 2.46 15.26
N PHE A 143 8.54 3.22 14.21
CA PHE A 143 7.58 4.11 13.57
C PHE A 143 6.38 3.32 13.03
N LEU A 144 6.63 2.22 12.32
CA LEU A 144 5.57 1.33 11.82
C LEU A 144 4.77 0.66 12.95
N ARG A 145 5.47 0.19 13.99
CA ARG A 145 4.85 -0.36 15.21
C ARG A 145 3.93 0.63 15.90
N SER A 146 4.33 1.89 15.95
CA SER A 146 3.54 2.96 16.59
C SER A 146 2.14 3.07 15.98
N TYR A 147 2.03 2.87 14.66
CA TYR A 147 0.74 2.90 13.98
C TYR A 147 -0.12 1.71 14.29
N TRP A 148 0.46 0.50 14.35
CA TRP A 148 -0.29 -0.67 14.76
C TRP A 148 -0.83 -0.51 16.19
N LYS A 149 0.01 -0.02 17.10
CA LYS A 149 -0.39 0.27 18.50
C LYS A 149 -1.53 1.30 18.57
N SER A 150 -1.54 2.29 17.67
CA SER A 150 -2.60 3.30 17.63
C SER A 150 -3.94 2.81 17.06
N MET A 151 -3.99 1.65 16.38
CA MET A 151 -5.20 1.17 15.70
C MET A 151 -6.39 1.06 16.64
N LYS A 152 -6.20 0.48 17.83
CA LYS A 152 -7.28 0.35 18.83
C LYS A 152 -7.88 1.71 19.19
N ARG A 153 -7.02 2.71 19.44
CA ARG A 153 -7.44 4.09 19.75
C ARG A 153 -8.18 4.72 18.56
N ARG A 154 -7.65 4.58 17.35
CA ARG A 154 -8.28 5.14 16.14
C ARG A 154 -9.65 4.52 15.87
N CYS A 155 -9.79 3.20 16.00
CA CYS A 155 -11.08 2.53 15.91
C CYS A 155 -12.06 3.05 16.96
N GLN A 156 -11.61 3.24 18.21
CA GLN A 156 -12.45 3.81 19.25
C GLN A 156 -12.90 5.24 18.91
N MET A 157 -11.99 6.10 18.43
CA MET A 157 -12.35 7.45 18.01
C MET A 157 -13.38 7.46 16.86
N VAL A 158 -13.29 6.52 15.91
CA VAL A 158 -14.29 6.39 14.84
C VAL A 158 -15.63 5.97 15.41
N ILE A 159 -15.66 5.03 16.36
CA ILE A 159 -16.89 4.60 17.05
C ILE A 159 -17.50 5.79 17.81
N ASP A 160 -16.69 6.49 18.60
CA ASP A 160 -17.10 7.65 19.41
C ASP A 160 -17.60 8.80 18.53
N ASN A 161 -17.10 8.90 17.30
CA ASN A 161 -17.50 9.87 16.30
C ASN A 161 -18.59 9.35 15.33
N ASN A 162 -19.28 8.27 15.70
CA ASN A 162 -20.39 7.69 14.93
C ASN A 162 -20.03 7.33 13.48
N GLY A 163 -18.80 6.85 13.25
CA GLY A 163 -18.30 6.52 11.91
C GLY A 163 -17.75 7.70 11.12
N ASN A 164 -17.80 8.93 11.65
CA ASN A 164 -17.27 10.11 10.97
C ASN A 164 -15.74 10.19 11.04
N LYS A 165 -15.17 10.98 10.13
CA LYS A 165 -13.74 11.25 10.00
C LYS A 165 -13.12 11.68 11.33
N ILE A 166 -11.98 11.09 11.68
CA ILE A 166 -11.24 11.44 12.90
C ILE A 166 -10.02 12.29 12.56
N ASN A 167 -9.55 13.09 13.53
CA ASN A 167 -8.27 13.77 13.42
C ASN A 167 -7.19 12.89 14.08
N TYR A 168 -6.18 12.44 13.34
CA TYR A 168 -5.15 11.51 13.82
C TYR A 168 -3.77 11.79 13.24
#